data_AF-A0A177FBV9-F1
#
_entry.id   AF-A0A177FBV9-F1
#
_cell.length_a   1.000
_cell.length_b   1.000
_cell.length_c   1.000
_cell.angle_alpha   90.00
_cell.angle_beta   90.00
_cell.angle_gamma   90.00
#
_symmetry.space_group_name_H-M   'P 1'
#
loop_
_entity.id
_entity.type
_entity.pdbx_description
1 polymer ?
#
loop_
_entity_poly.entity_id
_entity_poly.type
_entity_poly.pdbx_seq_one_letter_code
_entity_poly.pdbx_strand_id
1 'polypeptide(L)'
;MNYTSATSSPPHPANRVLQTESLEDVLTQTLQLAQQADASSTKITDFLSNLYSKGPNINTILCRSSLFARARPQQWPAAPTEDLRQLSAQLHVLAGMNLDSPWPISHEPSCPHLAVAGHRGPFDDSYDSDEYDVPDINENSQSEEARHLLRNTPRPIRDAHPWARSRVYDLRRYNVSNMWGPFTDDGTQRIDWEKVQAIMVILGFNHRMYSERRGLSDTDFLGLTGSSPRSSGEGSASVSSTKSNLLKPWANLFCGIAPNSYVSSSLTGKIKPAPNPSLDALDPYGVTGTWMRIVCFLDYNDLYRFNFERNADIPMTQERDPITTREAFRLIRLQLHVTRIEEQEEKGEDGEDLLPVVYFEGTSRSTFMAWDPNANSRIRGTVRQTPTKAIRWTSFSIFHGEERWRSEGVQIGGIRSARGVLGNWFDKDYDVHGPAGPTAFWKVSDEMVEEKRHNLPQMLQIFMAE
;
A
#
# COMPACT_ATOMS: atom_id res chain seq x y z
N MET A 1 -16.46 56.10 -5.10
CA MET A 1 -16.79 54.94 -4.25
C MET A 1 -15.62 53.97 -4.33
N ASN A 2 -14.73 53.99 -3.34
CA ASN A 2 -13.57 53.10 -3.28
C ASN A 2 -13.94 51.86 -2.48
N TYR A 3 -13.92 50.69 -3.12
CA TYR A 3 -13.98 49.40 -2.43
C TYR A 3 -12.59 49.06 -1.91
N THR A 4 -12.37 49.24 -0.61
CA THR A 4 -11.21 48.69 0.10
C THR A 4 -11.40 47.20 0.31
N SER A 5 -10.49 46.40 -0.25
CA SER A 5 -10.34 44.97 0.00
C SER A 5 -10.01 44.74 1.48
N ALA A 6 -10.89 44.05 2.21
CA ALA A 6 -10.60 43.55 3.55
C ALA A 6 -9.56 42.42 3.44
N THR A 7 -8.30 42.74 3.68
CA THR A 7 -7.25 41.76 3.97
C THR A 7 -7.57 41.12 5.33
N SER A 8 -7.82 39.81 5.34
CA SER A 8 -7.98 39.04 6.58
C SER A 8 -6.69 39.08 7.38
N SER A 9 -6.76 39.64 8.59
CA SER A 9 -5.64 39.62 9.53
C SER A 9 -5.25 38.18 9.86
N PRO A 10 -3.95 37.84 9.95
CA PRO A 10 -3.53 36.51 10.35
C PRO A 10 -4.04 36.21 11.78
N PRO A 11 -4.45 34.95 12.06
CA PRO A 11 -5.01 34.61 13.37
C PRO A 11 -4.00 34.87 14.49
N HIS A 12 -4.51 35.45 15.58
CA HIS A 12 -3.75 35.80 16.79
C HIS A 12 -2.93 34.60 17.30
N PRO A 13 -1.69 34.77 17.79
CA PRO A 13 -0.82 33.67 18.22
C PRO A 13 -1.47 32.72 19.23
N ALA A 14 -2.24 33.23 20.19
CA ALA A 14 -2.99 32.41 21.15
C ALA A 14 -4.02 31.47 20.49
N ASN A 15 -4.65 31.91 19.40
CA ASN A 15 -5.63 31.09 18.66
C ASN A 15 -4.94 29.96 17.88
N ARG A 16 -3.72 30.18 17.39
CA ARG A 16 -2.92 29.13 16.72
C ARG A 16 -2.45 28.05 17.70
N VAL A 17 -2.09 28.45 18.92
CA VAL A 17 -1.71 27.50 19.99
C VAL A 17 -2.91 26.61 20.34
N LEU A 18 -4.07 27.20 20.62
CA LEU A 18 -5.29 26.43 20.94
C LEU A 18 -5.73 25.49 19.81
N GLN A 19 -5.61 25.90 18.54
CA GLN A 19 -5.90 25.04 17.39
C GLN A 19 -4.92 23.87 17.27
N THR A 20 -3.66 24.08 17.67
CA THR A 20 -2.62 23.05 17.65
C THR A 20 -2.86 22.02 18.75
N GLU A 21 -3.11 22.47 19.97
CA GLU A 21 -3.45 21.61 21.11
C GLU A 21 -4.72 20.78 20.82
N SER A 22 -5.77 21.42 20.28
CA SER A 22 -7.00 20.70 19.90
C SER A 22 -6.75 19.65 18.81
N LEU A 23 -5.85 19.90 17.86
CA LEU A 23 -5.51 18.93 16.82
C LEU A 23 -4.72 17.75 17.40
N GLU A 24 -3.78 18.04 18.31
CA GLU A 24 -3.00 17.04 19.04
C GLU A 24 -3.90 16.10 19.83
N ASP A 25 -4.85 16.65 20.58
CA ASP A 25 -5.83 15.88 21.35
C ASP A 25 -6.64 14.95 20.45
N VAL A 26 -7.16 15.46 19.34
CA VAL A 26 -7.98 14.68 18.39
C VAL A 26 -7.16 13.56 17.73
N LEU A 27 -5.94 13.86 17.29
CA LEU A 27 -5.04 12.86 16.68
C LEU A 27 -4.69 11.76 17.68
N THR A 28 -4.29 12.16 18.89
CA THR A 28 -3.85 11.24 19.95
C THR A 28 -5.01 10.35 20.42
N GLN A 29 -6.18 10.93 20.69
CA GLN A 29 -7.35 10.16 21.11
C GLN A 29 -7.84 9.22 20.01
N THR A 30 -7.82 9.66 18.74
CA THR A 30 -8.17 8.77 17.61
C THR A 30 -7.21 7.59 17.54
N LEU A 31 -5.90 7.85 17.67
CA LEU A 31 -4.89 6.80 17.60
C LEU A 31 -5.03 5.80 18.76
N GLN A 32 -5.22 6.30 19.99
CA GLN A 32 -5.47 5.46 21.16
C GLN A 32 -6.72 4.58 20.96
N LEU A 33 -7.80 5.16 20.42
CA LEU A 33 -9.00 4.41 20.10
C LEU A 33 -8.74 3.34 19.03
N ALA A 34 -7.98 3.66 17.98
CA ALA A 34 -7.60 2.71 16.94
C ALA A 34 -6.72 1.56 17.47
N GLN A 35 -5.83 1.84 18.42
CA GLN A 35 -5.00 0.83 19.09
C GLN A 35 -5.80 -0.10 20.01
N GLN A 36 -6.96 0.35 20.51
CA GLN A 36 -7.88 -0.47 21.30
C GLN A 36 -8.79 -1.36 20.44
N ALA A 37 -8.67 -1.31 19.11
CA ALA A 37 -9.43 -2.19 18.23
C ALA A 37 -9.13 -3.66 18.52
N ASP A 38 -10.19 -4.47 18.57
CA ASP A 38 -10.14 -5.90 18.87
C ASP A 38 -10.59 -6.70 17.66
N ALA A 39 -9.90 -7.80 17.35
CA ALA A 39 -10.26 -8.71 16.26
C ALA A 39 -11.65 -9.34 16.45
N SER A 40 -12.11 -9.48 17.71
CA SER A 40 -13.43 -10.05 18.00
C SER A 40 -14.60 -9.05 17.86
N SER A 41 -14.31 -7.74 17.71
CA SER A 41 -15.33 -6.69 17.71
C SER A 41 -15.10 -5.62 16.66
N THR A 42 -16.12 -5.36 15.83
CA THR A 42 -16.06 -4.30 14.80
C THR A 42 -16.47 -2.92 15.33
N LYS A 43 -16.88 -2.78 16.60
CA LYS A 43 -17.46 -1.53 17.12
C LYS A 43 -16.55 -0.32 16.93
N ILE A 44 -15.26 -0.47 17.26
CA ILE A 44 -14.26 0.59 17.13
C ILE A 44 -13.97 0.89 15.66
N THR A 45 -13.75 -0.14 14.83
CA THR A 45 -13.45 0.03 13.42
C THR A 45 -14.63 0.63 12.66
N ASP A 46 -15.86 0.26 13.00
CA ASP A 46 -17.09 0.80 12.42
C ASP A 46 -17.30 2.25 12.84
N PHE A 47 -17.06 2.58 14.11
CA PHE A 47 -17.10 3.97 14.59
C PHE A 47 -16.09 4.85 13.85
N LEU A 48 -14.83 4.41 13.75
CA LEU A 48 -13.78 5.14 13.04
C LEU A 48 -14.08 5.24 11.54
N SER A 49 -14.52 4.16 10.90
CA SER A 49 -14.93 4.15 9.50
C SER A 49 -16.07 5.16 9.25
N ASN A 50 -17.09 5.20 10.12
CA ASN A 50 -18.17 6.17 10.04
C ASN A 50 -17.68 7.60 10.28
N LEU A 51 -16.78 7.81 11.24
CA LEU A 51 -16.22 9.13 11.54
C LEU A 51 -15.42 9.68 10.35
N TYR A 52 -14.56 8.86 9.76
CA TYR A 52 -13.65 9.24 8.69
C TYR A 52 -14.21 9.02 7.29
N SER A 53 -15.41 8.46 7.16
CA SER A 53 -16.17 8.59 5.93
C SER A 53 -16.36 10.07 5.62
N LYS A 54 -16.67 10.92 6.61
CA LYS A 54 -16.93 12.35 6.37
C LYS A 54 -15.69 13.10 5.84
N GLY A 55 -15.76 13.60 4.60
CA GLY A 55 -14.68 14.33 3.92
C GLY A 55 -13.96 15.42 4.73
N PRO A 56 -14.64 16.26 5.54
CA PRO A 56 -13.97 17.25 6.39
C PRO A 56 -12.98 16.63 7.39
N ASN A 57 -13.28 15.44 7.93
CA ASN A 57 -12.40 14.76 8.88
C ASN A 57 -11.15 14.21 8.19
N ILE A 58 -11.28 13.71 6.96
CA ILE A 58 -10.13 13.29 6.15
C ILE A 58 -9.18 14.47 5.92
N ASN A 59 -9.70 15.62 5.47
CA ASN A 59 -8.88 16.80 5.17
C ASN A 59 -8.23 17.39 6.43
N THR A 60 -8.95 17.41 7.54
CA THR A 60 -8.51 18.08 8.78
C THR A 60 -7.59 17.19 9.62
N ILE A 61 -7.68 15.87 9.48
CA ILE A 61 -7.00 14.91 10.36
C ILE A 61 -6.05 13.98 9.60
N LEU A 62 -6.50 13.36 8.50
CA LEU A 62 -5.68 12.37 7.75
C LEU A 62 -4.74 13.02 6.72
N CYS A 63 -5.05 14.24 6.25
CA CYS A 63 -4.29 14.96 5.24
C CYS A 63 -3.42 16.09 5.83
N ARG A 64 -2.80 15.89 7.00
CA ARG A 64 -1.98 16.90 7.68
C ARG A 64 -0.48 16.58 7.65
N SER A 65 -0.06 15.57 6.89
CA SER A 65 1.35 15.28 6.66
C SER A 65 2.00 16.29 5.70
N SER A 66 3.33 16.31 5.69
CA SER A 66 4.15 17.09 4.75
C SER A 66 3.82 16.72 3.30
N LEU A 67 3.51 15.44 3.04
CA LEU A 67 3.16 14.93 1.72
C LEU A 67 1.96 15.66 1.10
N PHE A 68 0.86 15.78 1.85
CA PHE A 68 -0.35 16.45 1.35
C PHE A 68 -0.18 17.96 1.23
N ALA A 69 0.59 18.57 2.12
CA ALA A 69 0.93 19.99 2.02
C ALA A 69 1.74 20.32 0.77
N ARG A 70 2.60 19.42 0.31
CA ARG A 70 3.30 19.58 -0.98
C ARG A 70 2.35 19.44 -2.16
N ALA A 71 1.37 18.55 -2.06
CA ALA A 71 0.38 18.33 -3.12
C ALA A 71 -0.57 19.50 -3.29
N ARG A 72 -1.16 20.00 -2.20
CA ARG A 72 -2.12 21.12 -2.21
C ARG A 72 -2.04 21.94 -0.90
N PRO A 73 -1.07 22.86 -0.75
CA PRO A 73 -0.80 23.54 0.53
C PRO A 73 -1.96 24.38 1.07
N GLN A 74 -2.80 24.91 0.18
CA GLN A 74 -3.96 25.71 0.55
C GLN A 74 -5.14 24.87 1.05
N GLN A 75 -5.25 23.63 0.58
CA GLN A 75 -6.38 22.72 0.90
C GLN A 75 -6.01 21.74 2.02
N TRP A 76 -4.75 21.31 2.07
CA TRP A 76 -4.21 20.36 3.03
C TRP A 76 -2.95 20.91 3.68
N PRO A 77 -3.07 21.90 4.59
CA PRO A 77 -1.89 22.43 5.25
C PRO A 77 -1.25 21.35 6.13
N ALA A 78 0.07 21.35 6.25
CA ALA A 78 0.77 20.46 7.16
C ALA A 78 0.43 20.81 8.62
N ALA A 79 0.47 19.81 9.50
CA ALA A 79 0.49 20.04 10.93
C ALA A 79 1.78 20.79 11.34
N PRO A 80 1.71 21.65 12.37
CA PRO A 80 2.79 22.57 12.70
C PRO A 80 4.06 21.86 13.19
N THR A 81 3.92 20.78 13.97
CA THR A 81 5.04 20.00 14.51
C THR A 81 5.23 18.70 13.73
N GLU A 82 6.44 18.14 13.79
CA GLU A 82 6.76 16.86 13.14
C GLU A 82 5.95 15.70 13.73
N ASP A 83 5.83 15.64 15.05
CA ASP A 83 5.08 14.59 15.73
C ASP A 83 3.62 14.55 15.28
N LEU A 84 2.97 15.71 15.13
CA LEU A 84 1.59 15.78 14.62
C LEU A 84 1.48 15.36 13.16
N ARG A 85 2.51 15.63 12.33
CA ARG A 85 2.55 15.13 10.95
C ARG A 85 2.69 13.61 10.91
N GLN A 86 3.54 13.05 11.76
CA GLN A 86 3.72 11.61 11.91
C GLN A 86 2.43 10.93 12.42
N LEU A 87 1.76 11.49 13.43
CA LEU A 87 0.46 11.00 13.93
C LEU A 87 -0.64 11.02 12.86
N SER A 88 -0.75 12.13 12.11
CA SER A 88 -1.68 12.23 10.99
C SER A 88 -1.38 11.18 9.92
N ALA A 89 -0.10 10.98 9.58
CA ALA A 89 0.32 9.99 8.61
C ALA A 89 0.03 8.56 9.08
N GLN A 90 0.26 8.26 10.36
CA GLN A 90 -0.06 6.99 10.98
C GLN A 90 -1.56 6.68 10.90
N LEU A 91 -2.41 7.64 11.26
CA LEU A 91 -3.86 7.48 11.17
C LEU A 91 -4.33 7.26 9.74
N HIS A 92 -3.75 7.95 8.75
CA HIS A 92 -4.06 7.69 7.36
C HIS A 92 -3.65 6.27 6.95
N VAL A 93 -2.46 5.80 7.35
CA VAL A 93 -2.01 4.42 7.09
C VAL A 93 -2.95 3.38 7.73
N LEU A 94 -3.44 3.64 8.94
CA LEU A 94 -4.43 2.80 9.62
C LEU A 94 -5.82 2.90 8.96
N ALA A 95 -6.20 4.06 8.44
CA ALA A 95 -7.44 4.24 7.69
C ALA A 95 -7.41 3.41 6.39
N GLY A 96 -6.35 3.52 5.57
CA GLY A 96 -6.14 2.71 4.37
C GLY A 96 -6.17 3.49 3.06
N MET A 97 -6.34 2.76 1.94
CA MET A 97 -6.13 3.28 0.58
C MET A 97 -7.40 3.85 -0.07
N ASN A 98 -8.55 3.87 0.62
CA ASN A 98 -9.81 4.33 0.04
C ASN A 98 -10.14 5.79 0.41
N LEU A 99 -9.23 6.70 0.06
CA LEU A 99 -9.47 8.14 0.18
C LEU A 99 -10.01 8.79 -1.10
N ASP A 100 -10.11 8.05 -2.22
CA ASP A 100 -10.44 8.60 -3.53
C ASP A 100 -11.91 8.39 -3.97
N SER A 101 -12.81 8.02 -3.07
CA SER A 101 -14.24 8.28 -3.35
C SER A 101 -14.40 9.80 -3.52
N PRO A 102 -15.15 10.30 -4.52
CA PRO A 102 -15.33 11.74 -4.67
C PRO A 102 -15.89 12.33 -3.37
N TRP A 103 -15.10 13.19 -2.74
CA TRP A 103 -15.41 13.82 -1.45
C TRP A 103 -15.53 15.34 -1.62
N PRO A 104 -16.58 15.99 -1.09
CA PRO A 104 -17.78 15.38 -0.49
C PRO A 104 -18.60 14.58 -1.52
N ILE A 105 -19.29 13.53 -1.05
CA ILE A 105 -20.42 12.98 -1.80
C ILE A 105 -21.37 14.17 -1.99
N SER A 106 -21.56 14.62 -3.22
CA SER A 106 -22.61 15.58 -3.54
C SER A 106 -23.94 14.90 -3.21
N HIS A 107 -24.46 15.10 -1.99
CA HIS A 107 -25.87 14.89 -1.71
C HIS A 107 -26.66 16.04 -2.36
N GLU A 108 -26.65 16.07 -3.69
CA GLU A 108 -27.72 16.66 -4.46
C GLU A 108 -28.37 15.53 -5.24
N PRO A 109 -29.71 15.40 -5.23
CA PRO A 109 -30.40 14.37 -5.98
C PRO A 109 -30.31 14.71 -7.47
N SER A 110 -29.20 14.35 -8.12
CA SER A 110 -29.15 14.37 -9.58
C SER A 110 -29.96 13.20 -10.12
N CYS A 111 -31.01 13.54 -10.86
CA CYS A 111 -32.06 12.67 -11.38
C CYS A 111 -31.58 11.36 -12.05
N PRO A 112 -32.41 10.29 -12.07
CA PRO A 112 -31.99 8.91 -12.38
C PRO A 112 -31.68 8.60 -13.85
N HIS A 113 -31.51 9.58 -14.73
CA HIS A 113 -31.53 9.36 -16.18
C HIS A 113 -30.18 9.26 -16.89
N LEU A 114 -29.05 9.25 -16.17
CA LEU A 114 -27.73 9.06 -16.78
C LEU A 114 -27.06 7.78 -16.26
N ALA A 115 -27.74 6.66 -16.48
CA ALA A 115 -27.13 5.34 -16.38
C ALA A 115 -26.86 4.79 -17.78
N VAL A 116 -25.64 4.25 -17.95
CA VAL A 116 -25.18 3.33 -19.00
C VAL A 116 -24.77 3.95 -20.35
N ALA A 117 -23.45 4.02 -20.56
CA ALA A 117 -22.87 3.72 -21.87
C ALA A 117 -21.54 2.98 -21.65
N GLY A 118 -21.57 1.67 -21.88
CA GLY A 118 -20.35 0.85 -21.92
C GLY A 118 -19.42 1.34 -23.03
N HIS A 119 -18.15 1.54 -22.70
CA HIS A 119 -17.10 1.73 -23.70
C HIS A 119 -16.26 0.46 -23.75
N ARG A 120 -16.38 -0.26 -24.88
CA ARG A 120 -15.42 -1.26 -25.33
C ARG A 120 -14.07 -0.56 -25.49
N GLY A 121 -13.05 -1.01 -24.77
CA GLY A 121 -11.68 -0.57 -25.02
C GLY A 121 -11.09 -1.30 -26.24
N PRO A 122 -10.55 -0.59 -27.25
CA PRO A 122 -9.40 -1.07 -28.00
C PRO A 122 -8.11 -0.81 -27.18
N PHE A 123 -6.97 -1.34 -27.63
CA PHE A 123 -5.63 -1.27 -27.02
C PHE A 123 -5.24 -2.49 -26.18
N ASP A 124 -4.82 -3.50 -26.94
CA ASP A 124 -3.93 -4.60 -26.56
C ASP A 124 -2.49 -4.13 -26.81
N ASP A 125 -1.62 -4.16 -25.80
CA ASP A 125 -0.21 -3.81 -25.94
C ASP A 125 0.66 -5.01 -25.55
N SER A 126 1.05 -5.76 -26.58
CA SER A 126 2.38 -6.36 -26.64
C SER A 126 3.33 -5.29 -27.17
N TYR A 127 4.50 -5.14 -26.54
CA TYR A 127 5.51 -4.16 -26.93
C TYR A 127 6.13 -4.58 -28.27
N ASP A 128 5.99 -3.74 -29.29
CA ASP A 128 6.89 -3.75 -30.44
C ASP A 128 7.33 -2.32 -30.75
N SER A 129 8.62 -2.15 -31.03
CA SER A 129 9.20 -0.88 -31.45
C SER A 129 8.80 -0.63 -32.89
N ASP A 130 8.03 0.42 -33.16
CA ASP A 130 8.16 1.22 -34.37
C ASP A 130 7.35 2.52 -34.24
N GLU A 131 7.98 3.58 -34.74
CA GLU A 131 7.49 4.95 -34.85
C GLU A 131 6.19 5.02 -35.65
N TYR A 132 5.05 5.31 -35.00
CA TYR A 132 3.79 5.63 -35.69
C TYR A 132 3.00 6.73 -34.98
N ASP A 133 2.58 7.70 -35.79
CA ASP A 133 1.80 8.88 -35.44
C ASP A 133 0.52 8.55 -34.64
N VAL A 134 0.32 9.32 -33.57
CA VAL A 134 -0.88 9.30 -32.71
C VAL A 134 -2.10 9.74 -33.54
N PRO A 135 -3.16 8.94 -33.66
CA PRO A 135 -4.41 9.45 -34.21
C PRO A 135 -5.15 10.27 -33.16
N ASP A 136 -5.47 11.51 -33.52
CA ASP A 136 -6.26 12.48 -32.74
C ASP A 136 -7.50 11.83 -32.11
N ILE A 137 -7.49 11.68 -30.79
CA ILE A 137 -8.68 11.31 -30.02
C ILE A 137 -9.54 12.58 -29.94
N ASN A 138 -10.73 12.51 -30.52
CA ASN A 138 -11.71 13.59 -30.53
C ASN A 138 -12.17 13.93 -29.09
N GLU A 139 -11.50 14.89 -28.45
CA GLU A 139 -11.69 15.36 -27.07
C GLU A 139 -12.98 16.18 -26.83
N ASN A 140 -13.96 16.12 -27.72
CA ASN A 140 -15.06 17.11 -27.79
C ASN A 140 -16.39 16.72 -27.12
N SER A 141 -16.45 15.69 -26.25
CA SER A 141 -17.72 15.27 -25.63
C SER A 141 -17.84 15.47 -24.11
N GLN A 142 -16.84 16.06 -23.44
CA GLN A 142 -16.95 16.48 -22.03
C GLN A 142 -16.91 18.00 -21.93
N SER A 143 -17.95 18.62 -21.37
CA SER A 143 -18.00 20.09 -21.22
C SER A 143 -16.81 20.58 -20.39
N GLU A 144 -16.27 21.75 -20.74
CA GLU A 144 -15.17 22.37 -19.97
C GLU A 144 -15.53 22.51 -18.49
N GLU A 145 -16.80 22.72 -18.16
CA GLU A 145 -17.32 22.80 -16.79
C GLU A 145 -17.16 21.47 -16.04
N ALA A 146 -17.43 20.33 -16.67
CA ALA A 146 -17.23 19.01 -16.06
C ALA A 146 -15.74 18.73 -15.82
N ARG A 147 -14.86 19.13 -16.76
CA ARG A 147 -13.41 19.05 -16.58
C ARG A 147 -12.91 19.99 -15.47
N HIS A 148 -13.47 21.19 -15.36
CA HIS A 148 -13.13 22.16 -14.33
C HIS A 148 -13.60 21.72 -12.93
N LEU A 149 -14.80 21.12 -12.83
CA LEU A 149 -15.32 20.53 -11.59
C LEU A 149 -14.50 19.30 -11.16
N LEU A 150 -14.15 18.40 -12.09
CA LEU A 150 -13.30 17.23 -11.82
C LEU A 150 -11.85 17.59 -11.45
N ARG A 151 -11.37 18.76 -11.88
CA ARG A 151 -10.06 19.33 -11.51
C ARG A 151 -10.13 20.00 -10.13
N ASN A 152 -11.28 20.59 -9.79
CA ASN A 152 -11.52 21.28 -8.52
C ASN A 152 -11.87 20.34 -7.36
N THR A 153 -12.47 19.18 -7.61
CA THR A 153 -12.70 18.19 -6.55
C THR A 153 -11.38 17.54 -6.15
N PRO A 154 -10.91 17.73 -4.91
CA PRO A 154 -9.66 17.17 -4.45
C PRO A 154 -9.73 15.63 -4.43
N ARG A 155 -8.69 14.98 -4.95
CA ARG A 155 -8.54 13.51 -4.91
C ARG A 155 -7.23 13.20 -4.19
N PRO A 156 -7.26 12.99 -2.87
CA PRO A 156 -6.08 12.91 -2.02
C PRO A 156 -4.96 12.02 -2.59
N ILE A 157 -5.26 10.79 -3.00
CA ILE A 157 -4.23 9.86 -3.48
C ILE A 157 -3.74 10.29 -4.86
N ARG A 158 -4.63 10.66 -5.78
CA ARG A 158 -4.24 11.12 -7.12
C ARG A 158 -3.35 12.37 -7.08
N ASP A 159 -3.70 13.35 -6.25
CA ASP A 159 -2.98 14.61 -6.13
C ASP A 159 -1.65 14.43 -5.37
N ALA A 160 -1.61 13.58 -4.35
CA ALA A 160 -0.39 13.28 -3.58
C ALA A 160 0.56 12.32 -4.29
N HIS A 161 0.07 11.49 -5.22
CA HIS A 161 0.85 10.43 -5.86
C HIS A 161 2.19 10.89 -6.47
N PRO A 162 2.26 11.95 -7.31
CA PRO A 162 3.53 12.42 -7.87
C PRO A 162 4.57 12.82 -6.81
N TRP A 163 4.11 13.38 -5.70
CA TRP A 163 4.94 13.78 -4.57
C TRP A 163 5.36 12.57 -3.72
N ALA A 164 4.48 11.59 -3.55
CA ALA A 164 4.79 10.34 -2.88
C ALA A 164 5.91 9.60 -3.63
N ARG A 165 5.85 9.56 -4.97
CA ARG A 165 6.92 9.03 -5.82
C ARG A 165 8.25 9.73 -5.57
N SER A 166 8.26 11.06 -5.56
CA SER A 166 9.50 11.82 -5.28
C SER A 166 10.13 11.46 -3.93
N ARG A 167 9.33 11.11 -2.91
CA ARG A 167 9.83 10.71 -1.59
C ARG A 167 10.25 9.24 -1.53
N VAL A 168 9.59 8.36 -2.28
CA VAL A 168 9.91 6.92 -2.27
C VAL A 168 11.12 6.63 -3.16
N TYR A 169 11.21 7.20 -4.35
CA TYR A 169 12.30 6.94 -5.29
C TYR A 169 13.55 7.81 -5.07
N ASP A 170 13.58 8.63 -4.03
CA ASP A 170 14.76 9.40 -3.62
C ASP A 170 15.73 8.52 -2.84
N LEU A 171 16.80 8.08 -3.52
CA LEU A 171 17.77 7.12 -2.99
C LEU A 171 18.57 7.66 -1.80
N ARG A 172 18.65 8.99 -1.64
CA ARG A 172 19.31 9.65 -0.49
C ARG A 172 18.66 9.30 0.85
N ARG A 173 17.42 8.79 0.82
CA ARG A 173 16.61 8.45 1.99
C ARG A 173 16.81 7.03 2.48
N TYR A 174 17.69 6.25 1.88
CA TYR A 174 17.95 4.88 2.32
C TYR A 174 19.37 4.77 2.83
N ASN A 175 19.51 4.41 4.09
CA ASN A 175 20.80 4.35 4.77
C ASN A 175 20.76 3.34 5.92
N VAL A 176 21.92 3.15 6.55
CA VAL A 176 22.06 2.21 7.67
C VAL A 176 21.21 2.64 8.88
N SER A 177 21.12 3.94 9.17
CA SER A 177 20.42 4.48 10.35
C SER A 177 18.92 4.20 10.34
N ASN A 178 18.27 4.25 9.18
CA ASN A 178 16.86 3.84 9.02
C ASN A 178 16.69 2.39 8.58
N MET A 179 17.76 1.61 8.64
CA MET A 179 17.77 0.19 8.32
C MET A 179 17.25 -0.10 6.90
N TRP A 180 17.40 0.86 5.98
CA TRP A 180 16.91 0.83 4.60
C TRP A 180 15.38 0.66 4.47
N GLY A 181 14.65 0.79 5.57
CA GLY A 181 13.20 0.59 5.64
C GLY A 181 12.45 1.89 5.91
N PRO A 182 11.13 1.83 6.14
CA PRO A 182 10.33 2.97 6.52
C PRO A 182 10.47 3.30 8.02
N PHE A 183 11.71 3.46 8.48
CA PHE A 183 12.06 3.83 9.85
C PHE A 183 12.68 5.23 9.86
N THR A 184 12.69 5.87 11.02
CA THR A 184 13.38 7.15 11.22
C THR A 184 14.88 6.97 11.08
N ASP A 185 15.56 7.98 10.53
CA ASP A 185 17.02 7.99 10.33
C ASP A 185 17.80 8.53 11.55
N ASP A 186 17.09 8.83 12.64
CA ASP A 186 17.63 9.23 13.95
C ASP A 186 18.21 8.06 14.77
N GLY A 187 18.18 6.84 14.21
CA GLY A 187 18.69 5.62 14.86
C GLY A 187 17.76 5.06 15.95
N THR A 188 16.62 5.68 16.21
CA THR A 188 15.67 5.23 17.24
C THR A 188 14.87 4.00 16.82
N GLN A 189 14.96 3.59 15.54
CA GLN A 189 14.19 2.48 14.98
C GLN A 189 12.67 2.66 15.10
N ARG A 190 12.19 3.89 15.30
CA ARG A 190 10.76 4.22 15.20
C ARG A 190 10.33 4.19 13.75
N ILE A 191 9.03 3.99 13.51
CA ILE A 191 8.46 4.00 12.16
C ILE A 191 8.40 5.44 11.65
N ASP A 192 8.89 5.71 10.43
CA ASP A 192 8.59 6.95 9.71
C ASP A 192 7.24 6.78 9.00
N TRP A 193 6.17 7.21 9.68
CA TRP A 193 4.81 7.11 9.17
C TRP A 193 4.58 7.97 7.93
N GLU A 194 5.30 9.09 7.75
CA GLU A 194 5.24 9.84 6.49
C GLU A 194 5.83 9.05 5.32
N LYS A 195 6.90 8.26 5.55
CA LYS A 195 7.41 7.32 4.54
C LYS A 195 6.43 6.17 4.28
N VAL A 196 5.86 5.54 5.32
CA VAL A 196 4.85 4.48 5.17
C VAL A 196 3.63 5.00 4.40
N GLN A 197 3.18 6.22 4.69
CA GLN A 197 2.08 6.88 3.98
C GLN A 197 2.40 7.08 2.50
N ALA A 198 3.60 7.55 2.16
CA ALA A 198 4.01 7.71 0.77
C ALA A 198 4.04 6.36 0.02
N ILE A 199 4.56 5.30 0.66
CA ILE A 199 4.53 3.92 0.12
C ILE A 199 3.07 3.48 -0.13
N MET A 200 2.19 3.67 0.86
CA MET A 200 0.78 3.31 0.76
C MET A 200 0.07 4.05 -0.39
N VAL A 201 0.34 5.34 -0.56
CA VAL A 201 -0.25 6.17 -1.64
C VAL A 201 0.17 5.64 -3.03
N ILE A 202 1.45 5.30 -3.22
CA ILE A 202 1.92 4.74 -4.51
C ILE A 202 1.27 3.39 -4.81
N LEU A 203 1.26 2.49 -3.81
CA LEU A 203 0.67 1.17 -3.96
C LEU A 203 -0.83 1.25 -4.22
N GLY A 204 -1.55 2.11 -3.49
CA GLY A 204 -2.98 2.32 -3.66
C GLY A 204 -3.34 2.89 -5.04
N PHE A 205 -2.59 3.89 -5.50
CA PHE A 205 -2.77 4.46 -6.84
C PHE A 205 -2.57 3.41 -7.93
N ASN A 206 -1.45 2.67 -7.90
CA ASN A 206 -1.13 1.68 -8.92
C ASN A 206 -2.08 0.48 -8.87
N HIS A 207 -2.45 0.01 -7.68
CA HIS A 207 -3.42 -1.07 -7.51
C HIS A 207 -4.81 -0.69 -8.05
N ARG A 208 -5.23 0.57 -7.86
CA ARG A 208 -6.47 1.10 -8.43
C ARG A 208 -6.42 1.18 -9.95
N MET A 209 -5.38 1.77 -10.51
CA MET A 209 -5.17 1.84 -11.96
C MET A 209 -5.14 0.44 -12.59
N TYR A 210 -4.55 -0.52 -11.89
CA TYR A 210 -4.55 -1.93 -12.28
C TYR A 210 -5.98 -2.52 -12.29
N SER A 211 -6.74 -2.29 -11.22
CA SER A 211 -8.12 -2.79 -11.07
C SER A 211 -9.10 -2.18 -12.09
N GLU A 212 -8.99 -0.89 -12.36
CA GLU A 212 -9.85 -0.14 -13.30
C GLU A 212 -9.62 -0.59 -14.74
N ARG A 213 -8.36 -0.79 -15.16
CA ARG A 213 -8.01 -1.26 -16.52
C ARG A 213 -8.53 -2.66 -16.84
N ARG A 214 -8.66 -3.51 -15.81
CA ARG A 214 -9.05 -4.92 -15.97
C ARG A 214 -10.56 -5.17 -15.89
N GLY A 215 -11.36 -4.15 -15.57
CA GLY A 215 -12.83 -4.26 -15.60
C GLY A 215 -13.41 -5.42 -14.78
N LEU A 216 -12.83 -5.77 -13.62
CA LEU A 216 -13.32 -6.83 -12.73
C LEU A 216 -14.80 -6.53 -12.38
N SER A 217 -15.87 -7.20 -12.83
CA SER A 217 -16.13 -8.56 -13.35
C SER A 217 -15.50 -9.67 -12.53
N ASP A 218 -16.29 -10.18 -11.57
CA ASP A 218 -16.07 -11.36 -10.73
C ASP A 218 -15.66 -12.60 -11.54
N THR A 219 -14.38 -12.72 -11.90
CA THR A 219 -13.85 -13.96 -12.47
C THR A 219 -12.73 -14.51 -11.60
N ASP A 220 -12.89 -15.78 -11.23
CA ASP A 220 -12.07 -16.60 -10.32
C ASP A 220 -10.64 -16.84 -10.85
N PHE A 221 -9.83 -15.79 -10.91
CA PHE A 221 -8.45 -15.87 -11.37
C PHE A 221 -7.52 -16.59 -10.37
N LEU A 222 -7.90 -16.60 -9.08
CA LEU A 222 -7.07 -17.12 -8.00
C LEU A 222 -7.41 -18.57 -7.60
N GLY A 223 -8.37 -19.21 -8.29
CA GLY A 223 -8.91 -20.49 -7.85
C GLY A 223 -9.53 -20.33 -6.46
N LEU A 224 -10.54 -19.49 -6.33
CA LEU A 224 -11.32 -19.34 -5.10
C LEU A 224 -12.72 -19.90 -5.35
N THR A 225 -13.44 -20.28 -4.30
CA THR A 225 -14.76 -20.93 -4.44
C THR A 225 -15.84 -19.91 -4.83
N GLY A 226 -16.09 -19.80 -6.13
CA GLY A 226 -17.25 -19.10 -6.69
C GLY A 226 -18.53 -19.90 -6.53
N SER A 227 -19.16 -19.91 -5.34
CA SER A 227 -20.61 -20.16 -5.27
C SER A 227 -21.27 -19.46 -4.08
N SER A 228 -22.44 -18.88 -4.32
CA SER A 228 -23.46 -18.64 -3.29
C SER A 228 -24.70 -19.42 -3.74
N PRO A 229 -25.38 -20.18 -2.85
CA PRO A 229 -26.65 -20.78 -3.20
C PRO A 229 -27.69 -19.68 -3.39
N ARG A 230 -28.57 -19.83 -4.38
CA ARG A 230 -29.74 -18.99 -4.56
C ARG A 230 -30.62 -19.10 -3.30
N SER A 231 -30.77 -18.01 -2.53
CA SER A 231 -31.87 -17.89 -1.57
C SER A 231 -32.80 -16.76 -1.98
N SER A 232 -33.98 -17.14 -2.43
CA SER A 232 -35.18 -16.31 -2.42
C SER A 232 -35.55 -15.95 -0.97
N GLY A 233 -35.71 -14.67 -0.65
CA GLY A 233 -36.28 -14.25 0.63
C GLY A 233 -35.95 -12.80 0.98
N GLU A 234 -37.00 -12.00 1.14
CA GLU A 234 -36.98 -10.58 1.49
C GLU A 234 -36.48 -10.31 2.92
N GLY A 235 -35.83 -9.16 3.13
CA GLY A 235 -35.75 -8.47 4.42
C GLY A 235 -34.39 -8.47 5.12
N SER A 236 -33.90 -7.25 5.38
CA SER A 236 -32.74 -6.86 6.21
C SER A 236 -31.36 -6.91 5.54
N ALA A 237 -30.84 -5.72 5.23
CA ALA A 237 -29.49 -5.49 4.73
C ALA A 237 -28.44 -5.78 5.83
N SER A 238 -28.06 -7.04 5.94
CA SER A 238 -26.83 -7.46 6.62
C SER A 238 -25.67 -7.35 5.62
N VAL A 239 -24.74 -6.42 5.87
CA VAL A 239 -23.50 -6.25 5.11
C VAL A 239 -22.57 -7.42 5.47
N SER A 240 -22.80 -8.58 4.86
CA SER A 240 -21.87 -9.71 4.87
C SER A 240 -21.22 -9.82 3.48
N SER A 241 -20.17 -9.01 3.27
CA SER A 241 -19.32 -9.05 2.06
C SER A 241 -17.93 -9.55 2.43
N THR A 242 -17.84 -10.79 2.90
CA THR A 242 -16.55 -11.46 3.19
C THR A 242 -15.75 -11.81 1.93
N LYS A 243 -16.36 -11.76 0.73
CA LYS A 243 -15.75 -12.19 -0.53
C LYS A 243 -14.86 -11.15 -1.21
N SER A 244 -15.00 -9.85 -0.89
CA SER A 244 -14.32 -8.76 -1.62
C SER A 244 -12.98 -8.29 -1.02
N ASN A 245 -12.61 -8.76 0.18
CA ASN A 245 -11.45 -8.23 0.92
C ASN A 245 -10.12 -8.93 0.60
N LEU A 246 -10.13 -10.10 -0.06
CA LEU A 246 -8.94 -10.95 -0.27
C LEU A 246 -7.85 -10.28 -1.12
N LEU A 247 -8.28 -9.48 -2.08
CA LEU A 247 -7.41 -8.72 -2.98
C LEU A 247 -7.19 -7.28 -2.52
N LYS A 248 -7.85 -6.85 -1.44
CA LYS A 248 -7.94 -5.43 -1.07
C LYS A 248 -7.96 -5.25 0.46
N PRO A 249 -6.89 -5.64 1.19
CA PRO A 249 -6.83 -5.47 2.64
C PRO A 249 -6.92 -4.01 3.10
N TRP A 250 -6.75 -3.06 2.17
CA TRP A 250 -6.78 -1.62 2.44
C TRP A 250 -7.99 -0.88 1.86
N ALA A 251 -8.97 -1.59 1.28
CA ALA A 251 -10.12 -0.94 0.63
C ALA A 251 -11.15 -0.37 1.61
N ASN A 252 -11.30 -0.95 2.80
CA ASN A 252 -12.27 -0.48 3.78
C ASN A 252 -11.54 0.30 4.88
N LEU A 253 -12.11 1.46 5.26
CA LEU A 253 -11.53 2.33 6.27
C LEU A 253 -11.38 1.59 7.60
N PHE A 254 -10.19 1.61 8.18
CA PHE A 254 -9.84 0.98 9.46
C PHE A 254 -10.10 -0.54 9.55
N CYS A 255 -10.42 -1.20 8.43
CA CYS A 255 -10.65 -2.64 8.41
C CYS A 255 -9.33 -3.40 8.62
N GLY A 256 -9.35 -4.38 9.53
CA GLY A 256 -8.21 -5.26 9.78
C GLY A 256 -7.08 -4.63 10.60
N ILE A 257 -7.27 -3.46 11.22
CA ILE A 257 -6.19 -2.78 11.97
C ILE A 257 -5.84 -3.43 13.31
N ALA A 258 -6.72 -4.29 13.85
CA ALA A 258 -6.49 -4.92 15.13
C ALA A 258 -5.45 -6.04 15.02
N PRO A 259 -4.63 -6.28 16.06
CA PRO A 259 -3.84 -7.51 16.16
C PRO A 259 -4.76 -8.73 16.07
N ASN A 260 -4.28 -9.80 15.43
CA ASN A 260 -5.04 -11.04 15.20
C ASN A 260 -6.32 -10.91 14.36
N SER A 261 -6.51 -9.79 13.64
CA SER A 261 -7.69 -9.59 12.78
C SER A 261 -7.64 -10.33 11.44
N TYR A 262 -6.51 -10.95 11.09
CA TYR A 262 -6.41 -11.77 9.90
C TYR A 262 -7.36 -12.97 9.97
N VAL A 263 -8.03 -13.25 8.84
CA VAL A 263 -8.91 -14.41 8.66
C VAL A 263 -8.45 -15.19 7.44
N SER A 264 -8.15 -16.47 7.64
CA SER A 264 -7.73 -17.38 6.59
C SER A 264 -8.85 -17.67 5.60
N SER A 265 -8.50 -17.68 4.32
CA SER A 265 -9.43 -17.99 3.23
C SER A 265 -9.11 -19.34 2.62
N SER A 266 -10.13 -20.13 2.32
CA SER A 266 -9.92 -21.42 1.66
C SER A 266 -9.42 -21.22 0.22
N LEU A 267 -8.40 -21.98 -0.15
CA LEU A 267 -7.87 -22.00 -1.51
C LEU A 267 -8.45 -23.19 -2.28
N THR A 268 -8.59 -23.04 -3.61
CA THR A 268 -8.84 -24.21 -4.46
C THR A 268 -7.51 -24.82 -4.92
N GLY A 269 -7.53 -26.13 -5.17
CA GLY A 269 -6.36 -26.90 -5.56
C GLY A 269 -6.01 -27.96 -4.53
N LYS A 270 -4.95 -28.71 -4.79
CA LYS A 270 -4.47 -29.72 -3.86
C LYS A 270 -3.67 -29.05 -2.76
N ILE A 271 -4.21 -29.04 -1.54
CA ILE A 271 -3.55 -28.42 -0.39
C ILE A 271 -2.24 -29.17 -0.12
N LYS A 272 -1.17 -28.40 0.03
CA LYS A 272 0.15 -28.87 0.44
C LYS A 272 0.22 -28.74 1.97
N PRO A 273 0.56 -29.81 2.71
CA PRO A 273 0.74 -29.73 4.16
C PRO A 273 1.89 -28.79 4.51
N ALA A 274 1.76 -28.11 5.65
CA ALA A 274 2.81 -27.25 6.17
C ALA A 274 4.08 -28.08 6.43
N PRO A 275 5.27 -27.64 5.98
CA PRO A 275 6.50 -28.40 6.17
C PRO A 275 6.89 -28.60 7.64
N ASN A 276 6.65 -27.60 8.49
CA ASN A 276 7.14 -27.56 9.87
C ASN A 276 6.01 -27.19 10.86
N PRO A 277 4.99 -28.05 11.05
CA PRO A 277 3.81 -27.71 11.86
C PRO A 277 4.11 -27.41 13.33
N SER A 278 5.20 -27.99 13.88
CA SER A 278 5.65 -27.69 15.23
C SER A 278 6.22 -26.27 15.37
N LEU A 279 6.93 -25.78 14.35
CA LEU A 279 7.41 -24.40 14.33
C LEU A 279 6.27 -23.43 14.09
N ASP A 280 5.32 -23.79 13.21
CA ASP A 280 4.14 -22.97 12.93
C ASP A 280 3.31 -22.71 14.21
N ALA A 281 3.22 -23.70 15.11
CA ALA A 281 2.53 -23.55 16.39
C ALA A 281 3.23 -22.58 17.36
N LEU A 282 4.56 -22.40 17.23
CA LEU A 282 5.37 -21.52 18.06
C LEU A 282 5.53 -20.11 17.47
N ASP A 283 5.19 -19.93 16.19
CA ASP A 283 5.38 -18.67 15.47
C ASP A 283 4.38 -17.58 15.92
N PRO A 284 4.82 -16.49 16.58
CA PRO A 284 3.93 -15.41 17.00
C PRO A 284 3.41 -14.57 15.82
N TYR A 285 4.07 -14.56 14.67
CA TYR A 285 3.73 -13.69 13.54
C TYR A 285 2.74 -14.33 12.56
N GLY A 286 2.65 -15.65 12.53
CA GLY A 286 1.75 -16.39 11.64
C GLY A 286 2.20 -16.33 10.18
N VAL A 287 3.49 -16.57 9.93
CA VAL A 287 4.16 -16.49 8.62
C VAL A 287 3.67 -17.56 7.65
N THR A 288 3.53 -18.81 8.10
CA THR A 288 3.25 -19.94 7.20
C THR A 288 1.90 -19.81 6.51
N GLY A 289 1.88 -19.91 5.17
CA GLY A 289 0.66 -19.83 4.37
C GLY A 289 0.88 -19.15 3.01
N THR A 290 -0.23 -18.78 2.37
CA THR A 290 -0.25 -18.08 1.08
C THR A 290 -0.45 -16.58 1.27
N TRP A 291 0.40 -15.81 0.60
CA TRP A 291 0.40 -14.35 0.64
C TRP A 291 0.29 -13.77 -0.77
N MET A 292 -0.19 -12.53 -0.86
CA MET A 292 -0.10 -11.71 -2.06
C MET A 292 0.90 -10.60 -1.84
N ARG A 293 1.63 -10.24 -2.89
CA ARG A 293 2.65 -9.19 -2.89
C ARG A 293 2.46 -8.27 -4.09
N ILE A 294 2.54 -6.97 -3.84
CA ILE A 294 2.66 -5.93 -4.86
C ILE A 294 4.09 -5.40 -4.84
N VAL A 295 4.67 -5.23 -6.02
CA VAL A 295 5.85 -4.39 -6.22
C VAL A 295 5.55 -3.36 -7.30
N CYS A 296 5.93 -2.10 -7.06
CA CYS A 296 5.94 -1.07 -8.09
C CYS A 296 7.36 -0.58 -8.32
N PHE A 297 7.64 -0.09 -9.52
CA PHE A 297 8.96 0.40 -9.89
C PHE A 297 8.93 1.36 -11.06
N LEU A 298 9.90 2.26 -11.12
CA LEU A 298 10.19 3.08 -12.29
C LEU A 298 11.12 2.32 -13.23
N ASP A 299 11.10 2.70 -14.51
CA ASP A 299 12.18 2.32 -15.42
C ASP A 299 13.52 2.78 -14.85
N TYR A 300 14.58 1.97 -15.06
CA TYR A 300 15.89 2.27 -14.49
C TYR A 300 16.43 3.61 -14.97
N ASN A 301 16.23 3.96 -16.24
CA ASN A 301 16.69 5.23 -16.80
C ASN A 301 15.98 6.42 -16.13
N ASP A 302 14.67 6.32 -15.90
CA ASP A 302 13.90 7.37 -15.21
C ASP A 302 14.33 7.51 -13.74
N LEU A 303 14.54 6.39 -13.03
CA LEU A 303 15.05 6.39 -11.66
C LEU A 303 16.45 7.02 -11.59
N TYR A 304 17.33 6.64 -12.52
CA TYR A 304 18.69 7.14 -12.59
C TYR A 304 18.71 8.64 -12.85
N ARG A 305 17.99 9.10 -13.88
CA ARG A 305 17.84 10.53 -14.21
C ARG A 305 17.30 11.36 -13.04
N PHE A 306 16.31 10.82 -12.32
CA PHE A 306 15.74 11.48 -11.15
C PHE A 306 16.77 11.64 -10.02
N ASN A 307 17.63 10.65 -9.79
CA ASN A 307 18.55 10.63 -8.65
C ASN A 307 19.92 11.27 -8.93
N PHE A 308 20.44 11.16 -10.15
CA PHE A 308 21.84 11.46 -10.47
C PHE A 308 22.02 12.53 -11.55
N GLU A 309 20.96 12.92 -12.27
CA GLU A 309 21.05 13.99 -13.27
C GLU A 309 20.24 15.22 -12.83
N ARG A 310 18.91 15.15 -12.89
CA ARG A 310 18.02 16.31 -12.73
C ARG A 310 18.08 16.93 -11.32
N ASN A 311 18.35 16.11 -10.30
CA ASN A 311 18.27 16.51 -8.90
C ASN A 311 19.52 16.15 -8.10
N ALA A 312 20.68 16.03 -8.76
CA ALA A 312 21.94 15.65 -8.12
C ALA A 312 22.37 16.66 -7.04
N ASP A 313 22.21 17.95 -7.33
CA ASP A 313 22.70 19.05 -6.48
C ASP A 313 21.70 19.49 -5.40
N ILE A 314 20.52 18.85 -5.31
CA ILE A 314 19.53 19.20 -4.29
C ILE A 314 20.06 18.74 -2.92
N PRO A 315 20.13 19.63 -1.89
CA PRO A 315 20.57 19.24 -0.55
C PRO A 315 19.66 18.18 0.08
N MET A 316 20.21 17.39 1.01
CA MET A 316 19.46 16.32 1.70
C MET A 316 18.30 16.85 2.54
N THR A 317 18.41 18.10 3.02
CA THR A 317 17.35 18.80 3.77
C THR A 317 16.19 19.28 2.89
N GLN A 318 16.35 19.23 1.56
CA GLN A 318 15.36 19.69 0.60
C GLN A 318 14.71 18.52 -0.14
N GLU A 319 13.39 18.56 -0.19
CA GLU A 319 12.58 17.61 -0.96
C GLU A 319 12.72 17.83 -2.47
N ARG A 320 12.76 16.74 -3.26
CA ARG A 320 12.85 16.78 -4.73
C ARG A 320 11.50 16.99 -5.40
N ASP A 321 11.50 17.56 -6.61
CA ASP A 321 10.30 17.78 -7.42
C ASP A 321 9.46 16.51 -7.68
N PRO A 322 8.15 16.64 -7.94
CA PRO A 322 7.27 15.50 -8.17
C PRO A 322 7.69 14.72 -9.42
N ILE A 323 7.63 13.39 -9.32
CA ILE A 323 7.82 12.51 -10.48
C ILE A 323 6.47 12.35 -11.17
N THR A 324 6.40 12.51 -12.48
CA THR A 324 5.17 12.27 -13.28
C THR A 324 5.19 10.94 -14.04
N THR A 325 6.38 10.37 -14.27
CA THR A 325 6.60 9.13 -15.04
C THR A 325 5.87 7.93 -14.47
N ARG A 326 5.27 7.11 -15.32
CA ARG A 326 4.42 5.98 -14.92
C ARG A 326 5.23 4.83 -14.33
N GLU A 327 4.80 4.30 -13.19
CA GLU A 327 5.36 3.07 -12.65
C GLU A 327 4.86 1.81 -13.37
N ALA A 328 5.72 0.81 -13.39
CA ALA A 328 5.33 -0.58 -13.57
C ALA A 328 4.76 -1.15 -12.26
N PHE A 329 3.83 -2.10 -12.40
CA PHE A 329 3.16 -2.80 -11.31
C PHE A 329 3.26 -4.31 -11.55
N ARG A 330 3.53 -5.07 -10.48
CA ARG A 330 3.46 -6.54 -10.49
C ARG A 330 2.72 -7.03 -9.25
N LEU A 331 1.83 -8.00 -9.49
CA LEU A 331 1.16 -8.77 -8.45
C LEU A 331 1.73 -10.19 -8.45
N ILE A 332 2.12 -10.63 -7.27
CA ILE A 332 2.90 -11.84 -7.04
C ILE A 332 2.21 -12.64 -5.94
N ARG A 333 2.11 -13.96 -6.11
CA ARG A 333 1.69 -14.88 -5.06
C ARG A 333 2.94 -15.45 -4.39
N LEU A 334 2.94 -15.48 -3.05
CA LEU A 334 3.97 -16.14 -2.26
C LEU A 334 3.36 -17.33 -1.52
N GLN A 335 4.14 -18.39 -1.34
CA GLN A 335 3.85 -19.46 -0.38
C GLN A 335 5.03 -19.57 0.58
N LEU A 336 4.81 -19.18 1.84
CA LEU A 336 5.85 -19.06 2.87
C LEU A 336 5.67 -20.14 3.93
N HIS A 337 6.77 -20.57 4.54
CA HIS A 337 6.78 -21.45 5.71
C HIS A 337 7.93 -21.12 6.64
N VAL A 338 7.72 -21.30 7.94
CA VAL A 338 8.73 -21.11 8.98
C VAL A 338 9.80 -22.20 8.88
N THR A 339 11.06 -21.80 9.03
CA THR A 339 12.21 -22.71 9.01
C THR A 339 13.00 -22.71 10.31
N ARG A 340 12.97 -21.60 11.06
CA ARG A 340 13.71 -21.45 12.33
C ARG A 340 13.10 -20.35 13.20
N ILE A 341 13.20 -20.48 14.51
CA ILE A 341 12.80 -19.48 15.51
C ILE A 341 13.93 -19.32 16.52
N GLU A 342 14.34 -18.09 16.80
CA GLU A 342 15.44 -17.76 17.72
C GLU A 342 15.00 -16.65 18.68
N GLU A 343 15.32 -16.78 19.96
CA GLU A 343 15.07 -15.72 20.94
C GLU A 343 15.97 -14.50 20.67
N GLN A 344 15.49 -13.32 21.05
CA GLN A 344 16.27 -12.08 20.93
C GLN A 344 17.01 -11.81 22.24
N GLU A 345 18.31 -11.54 22.16
CA GLU A 345 19.10 -11.06 23.31
C GLU A 345 18.80 -9.60 23.65
N GLU A 346 18.35 -8.83 22.66
CA GLU A 346 17.96 -7.43 22.78
C GLU A 346 16.62 -7.29 23.51
N LYS A 347 16.53 -6.26 24.37
CA LYS A 347 15.31 -5.91 25.12
C LYS A 347 14.62 -4.70 24.50
N GLY A 348 13.32 -4.56 24.78
CA GLY A 348 12.56 -3.38 24.41
C GLY A 348 13.02 -2.11 25.15
N GLU A 349 12.58 -0.95 24.67
CA GLU A 349 12.81 0.33 25.37
C GLU A 349 12.21 0.35 26.80
N ASP A 350 11.20 -0.50 27.03
CA ASP A 350 10.55 -0.76 28.32
C ASP A 350 11.30 -1.77 29.22
N GLY A 351 12.36 -2.40 28.72
CA GLY A 351 13.11 -3.46 29.41
C GLY A 351 12.50 -4.86 29.30
N GLU A 352 11.34 -4.99 28.65
CA GLU A 352 10.64 -6.26 28.43
C GLU A 352 11.30 -7.05 27.31
N ASP A 353 11.18 -8.38 27.37
CA ASP A 353 11.70 -9.26 26.34
C ASP A 353 10.93 -9.07 25.02
N LEU A 354 11.67 -9.14 23.91
CA LEU A 354 11.11 -9.01 22.57
C LEU A 354 10.61 -10.36 22.07
N LEU A 355 9.61 -10.32 21.18
CA LEU A 355 9.17 -11.51 20.45
C LEU A 355 10.36 -12.13 19.67
N PRO A 356 10.43 -13.46 19.52
CA PRO A 356 11.56 -14.12 18.85
C PRO A 356 11.70 -13.73 17.37
N VAL A 357 12.89 -13.89 16.82
CA VAL A 357 13.13 -13.81 15.37
C VAL A 357 12.63 -15.08 14.70
N VAL A 358 11.74 -14.92 13.71
CA VAL A 358 11.22 -16.02 12.91
C VAL A 358 11.82 -15.96 11.51
N TYR A 359 12.48 -17.03 11.11
CA TYR A 359 13.04 -17.21 9.77
C TYR A 359 12.05 -17.99 8.91
N PHE A 360 11.94 -17.59 7.65
CA PHE A 360 11.03 -18.22 6.71
C PHE A 360 11.67 -18.42 5.34
N GLU A 361 11.13 -19.40 4.62
CA GLU A 361 11.45 -19.67 3.23
C GLU A 361 10.17 -19.94 2.43
N GLY A 362 10.26 -19.89 1.10
CA GLY A 362 9.09 -20.06 0.26
C GLY A 362 9.32 -19.95 -1.22
N THR A 363 8.20 -19.95 -1.96
CA THR A 363 8.16 -19.66 -3.39
C THR A 363 7.51 -18.31 -3.66
N SER A 364 7.94 -17.67 -4.72
CA SER A 364 7.41 -16.41 -5.25
C SER A 364 7.09 -16.62 -6.72
N ARG A 365 5.84 -16.35 -7.12
CA ARG A 365 5.34 -16.59 -8.48
C ARG A 365 4.53 -15.39 -8.95
N SER A 366 4.89 -14.85 -10.11
CA SER A 366 4.05 -13.84 -10.76
C SER A 366 2.67 -14.43 -11.07
N THR A 367 1.61 -13.70 -10.74
CA THR A 367 0.25 -14.19 -11.01
C THR A 367 -0.07 -14.12 -12.52
N PHE A 368 0.60 -13.25 -13.28
CA PHE A 368 0.27 -12.98 -14.69
C PHE A 368 1.32 -13.44 -15.70
N MET A 369 2.58 -13.55 -15.28
CA MET A 369 3.70 -13.96 -16.14
C MET A 369 4.33 -15.23 -15.58
N ALA A 370 3.53 -16.17 -15.07
CA ALA A 370 4.04 -17.40 -14.48
C ALA A 370 4.90 -18.23 -15.46
N TRP A 371 4.74 -17.99 -16.77
CA TRP A 371 5.55 -18.58 -17.84
C TRP A 371 6.94 -17.95 -17.99
N ASP A 372 7.18 -16.74 -17.48
CA ASP A 372 8.46 -16.04 -17.59
C ASP A 372 9.44 -16.63 -16.55
N PRO A 373 10.59 -17.18 -16.97
CA PRO A 373 11.60 -17.73 -16.06
C PRO A 373 12.09 -16.72 -15.01
N ASN A 374 12.11 -15.42 -15.34
CA ASN A 374 12.48 -14.33 -14.44
C ASN A 374 11.33 -13.88 -13.53
N ALA A 375 10.12 -14.45 -13.68
CA ALA A 375 8.96 -14.08 -12.89
C ALA A 375 8.73 -14.99 -11.68
N ASN A 376 9.55 -16.03 -11.53
CA ASN A 376 9.47 -17.04 -10.50
C ASN A 376 10.78 -17.09 -9.70
N SER A 377 10.70 -16.92 -8.39
CA SER A 377 11.85 -16.96 -7.48
C SER A 377 11.60 -17.85 -6.26
N ARG A 378 12.67 -18.23 -5.57
CA ARG A 378 12.56 -18.60 -4.15
C ARG A 378 12.59 -17.32 -3.32
N ILE A 379 12.05 -17.40 -2.11
CA ILE A 379 12.10 -16.30 -1.16
C ILE A 379 12.58 -16.84 0.18
N ARG A 380 13.41 -16.08 0.87
CA ARG A 380 13.75 -16.30 2.29
C ARG A 380 13.70 -14.99 3.04
N GLY A 381 13.59 -15.03 4.35
CA GLY A 381 13.57 -13.80 5.12
C GLY A 381 13.43 -14.01 6.62
N THR A 382 13.24 -12.91 7.31
CA THR A 382 13.08 -12.85 8.75
C THR A 382 11.96 -11.90 9.14
N VAL A 383 11.26 -12.22 10.21
CA VAL A 383 10.34 -11.34 10.93
C VAL A 383 10.83 -11.21 12.36
N ARG A 384 10.89 -9.98 12.88
CA ARG A 384 11.29 -9.72 14.27
C ARG A 384 10.62 -8.48 14.81
N GLN A 385 10.55 -8.38 16.13
CA GLN A 385 10.14 -7.17 16.83
C GLN A 385 11.37 -6.27 17.07
N THR A 386 11.24 -4.96 16.85
CA THR A 386 12.24 -3.94 17.18
C THR A 386 12.12 -3.52 18.65
N PRO A 387 13.12 -2.83 19.23
CA PRO A 387 13.02 -2.28 20.59
C PRO A 387 11.81 -1.35 20.79
N THR A 388 11.43 -0.62 19.75
CA THR A 388 10.26 0.27 19.65
C THR A 388 8.94 -0.49 19.41
N LYS A 389 8.96 -1.82 19.53
CA LYS A 389 7.83 -2.75 19.36
C LYS A 389 7.23 -2.81 17.94
N ALA A 390 7.87 -2.19 16.94
CA ALA A 390 7.49 -2.36 15.54
C ALA A 390 7.82 -3.78 15.05
N ILE A 391 7.00 -4.33 14.15
CA ILE A 391 7.25 -5.67 13.58
C ILE A 391 7.91 -5.50 12.21
N ARG A 392 9.21 -5.77 12.16
CA ARG A 392 10.04 -5.60 10.96
C ARG A 392 10.12 -6.89 10.17
N TRP A 393 9.97 -6.76 8.86
CA TRP A 393 10.13 -7.83 7.88
C TRP A 393 11.30 -7.53 6.95
N THR A 394 12.18 -8.52 6.79
CA THR A 394 13.24 -8.51 5.80
C THR A 394 13.08 -9.73 4.90
N SER A 395 13.19 -9.56 3.59
CA SER A 395 13.11 -10.69 2.64
C SER A 395 14.09 -10.56 1.49
N PHE A 396 14.49 -11.71 0.94
CA PHE A 396 15.40 -11.84 -0.19
C PHE A 396 14.73 -12.69 -1.26
N SER A 397 14.65 -12.17 -2.49
CA SER A 397 14.22 -12.92 -3.66
C SER A 397 15.43 -13.55 -4.34
N ILE A 398 15.37 -14.87 -4.51
CA ILE A 398 16.46 -15.71 -4.99
C ILE A 398 16.09 -16.24 -6.38
N PHE A 399 16.90 -15.89 -7.37
CA PHE A 399 16.78 -16.33 -8.76
C PHE A 399 18.00 -17.16 -9.13
N HIS A 400 17.79 -18.36 -9.68
CA HIS A 400 18.88 -19.26 -10.06
C HIS A 400 19.91 -19.54 -8.95
N GLY A 401 19.48 -19.51 -7.69
CA GLY A 401 20.35 -19.73 -6.52
C GLY A 401 21.01 -18.48 -5.98
N GLU A 402 20.89 -17.34 -6.66
CA GLU A 402 21.47 -16.07 -6.26
C GLU A 402 20.40 -15.12 -5.71
N GLU A 403 20.71 -14.47 -4.60
CA GLU A 403 19.93 -13.32 -4.15
C GLU A 403 20.05 -12.21 -5.17
N ARG A 404 18.93 -11.55 -5.48
CA ARG A 404 18.92 -10.40 -6.40
C ARG A 404 18.24 -9.20 -5.79
N TRP A 405 17.10 -9.44 -5.14
CA TRP A 405 16.30 -8.37 -4.55
C TRP A 405 16.20 -8.56 -3.06
N ARG A 406 16.35 -7.47 -2.32
CA ARG A 406 16.06 -7.40 -0.89
C ARG A 406 14.84 -6.54 -0.65
N SER A 407 14.14 -6.74 0.46
CA SER A 407 13.03 -5.87 0.86
C SER A 407 13.02 -5.69 2.37
N GLU A 408 12.68 -4.47 2.78
CA GLU A 408 12.59 -4.03 4.16
C GLU A 408 11.21 -3.40 4.37
N GLY A 409 10.46 -3.89 5.35
CA GLY A 409 9.09 -3.43 5.60
C GLY A 409 8.67 -3.55 7.04
N VAL A 410 7.53 -2.93 7.33
CA VAL A 410 6.91 -2.93 8.66
C VAL A 410 5.47 -3.42 8.57
N GLN A 411 5.07 -4.26 9.52
CA GLN A 411 3.70 -4.75 9.62
C GLN A 411 2.79 -3.68 10.20
N ILE A 412 1.64 -3.48 9.56
CA ILE A 412 0.63 -2.53 9.98
C ILE A 412 -0.43 -3.25 10.81
N GLY A 413 -0.95 -2.61 11.86
CA GLY A 413 -2.01 -3.17 12.70
C GLY A 413 -1.56 -4.19 13.75
N GLY A 414 -0.24 -4.36 13.94
CA GLY A 414 0.31 -5.29 14.93
C GLY A 414 0.34 -6.74 14.45
N ILE A 415 0.70 -7.66 15.36
CA ILE A 415 0.87 -9.08 15.05
C ILE A 415 -0.39 -9.69 14.44
N ARG A 416 -0.23 -10.53 13.42
CA ARG A 416 -1.32 -11.22 12.71
C ARG A 416 -2.50 -10.31 12.28
N SER A 417 -2.23 -9.04 12.02
CA SER A 417 -3.22 -8.12 11.45
C SER A 417 -3.45 -8.41 9.97
N ALA A 418 -4.68 -8.17 9.50
CA ALA A 418 -5.02 -8.31 8.08
C ALA A 418 -4.39 -7.22 7.17
N ARG A 419 -3.79 -6.15 7.73
CA ARG A 419 -3.24 -5.02 6.93
C ARG A 419 -1.95 -5.37 6.20
N GLY A 420 -1.29 -6.45 6.59
CA GLY A 420 -0.03 -6.88 5.98
C GLY A 420 1.14 -5.93 6.26
N VAL A 421 2.11 -5.98 5.36
CA VAL A 421 3.41 -5.32 5.47
C VAL A 421 3.55 -4.28 4.37
N LEU A 422 4.02 -3.08 4.73
CA LEU A 422 4.38 -2.00 3.80
C LEU A 422 5.88 -1.72 3.89
N GLY A 423 6.53 -1.52 2.76
CA GLY A 423 7.96 -1.29 2.75
C GLY A 423 8.54 -0.96 1.38
N ASN A 424 9.84 -1.18 1.26
CA ASN A 424 10.61 -0.95 0.05
C ASN A 424 11.38 -2.20 -0.37
N TRP A 425 11.64 -2.31 -1.67
CA TRP A 425 12.51 -3.31 -2.25
C TRP A 425 13.70 -2.64 -2.94
N PHE A 426 14.82 -3.36 -3.03
CA PHE A 426 16.12 -2.89 -3.48
C PHE A 426 16.90 -3.98 -4.22
N ASP A 427 18.01 -3.60 -4.84
CA ASP A 427 19.15 -4.51 -5.03
C ASP A 427 19.55 -5.18 -3.70
N LYS A 428 20.03 -6.42 -3.77
CA LYS A 428 20.34 -7.25 -2.59
C LYS A 428 21.37 -6.62 -1.65
N ASP A 429 22.36 -5.90 -2.20
CA ASP A 429 23.48 -5.31 -1.48
C ASP A 429 23.29 -3.81 -1.24
N TYR A 430 22.10 -3.28 -1.56
CA TYR A 430 21.81 -1.84 -1.54
C TYR A 430 22.78 -1.03 -2.39
N ASP A 431 23.06 -1.49 -3.62
CA ASP A 431 23.83 -0.71 -4.58
C ASP A 431 23.30 0.73 -4.62
N VAL A 432 24.21 1.68 -4.45
CA VAL A 432 23.91 3.12 -4.42
C VAL A 432 23.29 3.60 -5.73
N HIS A 433 23.56 2.92 -6.85
CA HIS A 433 22.94 3.13 -8.16
C HIS A 433 21.90 2.06 -8.51
N GLY A 434 21.58 1.18 -7.55
CA GLY A 434 20.66 0.08 -7.72
C GLY A 434 19.20 0.54 -7.78
N PRO A 435 18.32 -0.31 -8.31
CA PRO A 435 16.88 -0.04 -8.33
C PRO A 435 16.31 -0.05 -6.91
N ALA A 436 15.26 0.76 -6.72
CA ALA A 436 14.44 0.73 -5.52
C ALA A 436 12.97 1.00 -5.87
N GLY A 437 12.05 0.53 -5.03
CA GLY A 437 10.63 0.83 -5.18
C GLY A 437 9.79 0.41 -3.99
N PRO A 438 8.49 0.76 -3.95
CA PRO A 438 7.60 0.34 -2.89
C PRO A 438 7.16 -1.12 -3.08
N THR A 439 6.97 -1.81 -1.97
CA THR A 439 6.43 -3.16 -1.92
C THR A 439 5.41 -3.27 -0.80
N ALA A 440 4.43 -4.14 -0.99
CA ALA A 440 3.55 -4.58 0.09
C ALA A 440 3.24 -6.05 -0.05
N PHE A 441 2.99 -6.73 1.06
CA PHE A 441 2.46 -8.09 1.03
C PHE A 441 1.54 -8.36 2.21
N TRP A 442 0.50 -9.16 1.98
CA TRP A 442 -0.53 -9.49 2.96
C TRP A 442 -0.93 -10.95 2.85
N LYS A 443 -1.27 -11.55 3.99
CA LYS A 443 -1.65 -12.95 4.07
C LYS A 443 -3.08 -13.12 3.55
N VAL A 444 -3.30 -14.17 2.78
CA VAL A 444 -4.61 -14.52 2.21
C VAL A 444 -5.13 -15.84 2.76
N SER A 445 -4.24 -16.80 3.02
CA SER A 445 -4.62 -18.11 3.55
C SER A 445 -3.51 -18.70 4.41
N ASP A 446 -3.91 -19.50 5.40
CA ASP A 446 -3.00 -20.40 6.14
C ASP A 446 -2.67 -21.64 5.31
N GLU A 447 -3.46 -21.91 4.27
CA GLU A 447 -3.26 -23.02 3.35
C GLU A 447 -2.17 -22.68 2.32
N MET A 448 -1.44 -23.70 1.93
CA MET A 448 -0.55 -23.71 0.76
C MET A 448 -1.12 -24.68 -0.27
N VAL A 449 -0.89 -24.41 -1.54
CA VAL A 449 -1.41 -25.23 -2.65
C VAL A 449 -0.28 -25.77 -3.51
N GLU A 450 -0.39 -27.03 -3.91
CA GLU A 450 0.48 -27.61 -4.93
C GLU A 450 0.33 -26.83 -6.24
N GLU A 451 1.42 -26.23 -6.67
CA GLU A 451 1.46 -25.53 -7.95
C GLU A 451 1.46 -26.57 -9.08
N LYS A 452 0.45 -26.53 -9.95
CA LYS A 452 0.50 -27.27 -11.22
C LYS A 452 1.64 -26.69 -12.04
N ARG A 453 2.69 -27.49 -12.29
CA ARG A 453 3.68 -27.17 -13.33
C ARG A 453 2.92 -27.00 -14.63
N HIS A 454 2.88 -25.79 -15.17
CA HIS A 454 2.46 -25.60 -16.55
C HIS A 454 3.59 -26.18 -17.40
N ASN A 455 3.50 -27.48 -17.69
CA ASN A 455 4.32 -28.07 -18.75
C ASN A 455 3.90 -27.33 -20.03
N LEU A 456 4.82 -26.56 -20.61
CA LEU A 456 4.60 -25.95 -21.92
C LEU A 456 4.19 -27.06 -22.90
N PRO A 457 3.19 -26.83 -23.77
CA PRO A 457 2.98 -27.70 -24.93
C PRO A 457 4.31 -27.78 -25.71
N GLN A 458 4.73 -28.99 -26.08
CA GLN A 458 6.00 -29.28 -26.77
C GLN A 458 6.29 -28.39 -27.99
N MET A 459 5.28 -27.76 -28.60
CA MET A 459 5.46 -26.83 -29.72
C MET A 459 6.21 -25.53 -29.39
N LEU A 460 6.20 -25.05 -28.14
CA LEU A 460 6.94 -23.81 -27.78
C LEU A 460 8.42 -24.06 -27.49
N GLN A 461 8.82 -25.30 -27.20
CA GLN A 461 10.24 -25.64 -27.00
C GLN A 461 11.05 -25.66 -28.30
N ILE A 462 10.38 -25.77 -29.46
CA ILE A 462 11.03 -25.79 -30.78
C ILE A 462 11.37 -24.35 -31.23
N PHE A 463 10.59 -23.34 -30.84
CA PHE A 463 10.83 -21.94 -31.20
C PHE A 463 11.88 -21.21 -30.33
N MET A 464 12.35 -21.83 -29.25
CA MET A 464 13.39 -21.26 -28.38
C MET A 464 14.78 -21.89 -28.59
N ALA A 465 14.92 -22.73 -29.61
CA ALA A 465 16.16 -23.42 -29.97
C ALA A 465 16.75 -22.95 -31.32
N GLU A 466 16.26 -21.84 -31.88
CA GLU A 466 16.88 -21.13 -33.02
C GLU A 466 17.41 -19.75 -32.59
#